data_AF-K2MRT6-F1
#
_entry.id   AF-K2MRT6-F1
#
_cell.length_a   1.000
_cell.length_b   1.000
_cell.length_c   1.000
_cell.angle_alpha   90.00
_cell.angle_beta   90.00
_cell.angle_gamma   90.00
#
_symmetry.space_group_name_H-M   'P 1'
#
loop_
_entity.id
_entity.type
_entity.pdbx_description
1 polymer ?
#
loop_
_entity_poly.entity_id
_entity_poly.type
_entity_poly.pdbx_seq_one_letter_code
_entity_poly.pdbx_strand_id
1 'polypeptide(L)'
;MGLRLALSLPREEVPFVFVTNSDVKFSPDLLPNLLRDVHETTRHDAARMDELAAEVANEPSEYSPVLRGGLRVLRSRVNDSRLSTSALLPDRIRYASVKEREKAFSKHYGHFCAYYKGSCFTSVMLTRLAISTVGYFDENFYPAYVEDIDYSLRLRLLGFQERNVLYGTFWHRSSSNIRFSDEMELPDALWYRRVRSLSANKPYAKMKWKRPRACCGGYKEPYNGMVPLDVWVKDEARIQRIRAYGQDEKHWFPNVGYDRSLLQPVMKKRK
;
A
#
# COMPACT_ATOMS: atom_id res chain seq x y z
N MET A 1 5.88 3.85 -8.42
CA MET A 1 6.93 4.80 -8.87
C MET A 1 7.06 6.00 -7.94
N GLY A 2 6.01 6.80 -7.71
CA GLY A 2 6.09 8.03 -6.88
C GLY A 2 6.65 7.82 -5.46
N LEU A 3 6.18 6.83 -4.71
CA LEU A 3 6.68 6.58 -3.34
C LEU A 3 8.16 6.15 -3.29
N ARG A 4 8.67 5.48 -4.34
CA ARG A 4 10.10 5.11 -4.41
C ARG A 4 10.97 6.36 -4.55
N LEU A 5 10.57 7.28 -5.42
CA LEU A 5 11.24 8.58 -5.60
C LEU A 5 11.18 9.42 -4.31
N ALA A 6 10.03 9.46 -3.64
CA ALA A 6 9.90 10.18 -2.38
C ALA A 6 10.87 9.64 -1.31
N LEU A 7 11.04 8.32 -1.21
CA LEU A 7 11.97 7.72 -0.27
C LEU A 7 13.45 7.84 -0.68
N SER A 8 13.77 8.10 -1.96
CA SER A 8 15.16 8.34 -2.38
C SER A 8 15.65 9.76 -2.06
N LEU A 9 14.75 10.70 -1.82
CA LEU A 9 15.08 12.07 -1.43
C LEU A 9 15.25 12.19 0.09
N PRO A 10 16.01 13.16 0.63
CA PRO A 10 16.14 13.39 2.06
C PRO A 10 14.79 13.54 2.78
N ARG A 11 14.70 13.12 4.04
CA ARG A 11 13.44 13.20 4.82
C ARG A 11 13.05 14.63 5.14
N GLU A 12 14.03 15.51 5.24
CA GLU A 12 13.88 16.93 5.48
C GLU A 12 13.25 17.62 4.27
N GLU A 13 13.55 17.14 3.06
CA GLU A 13 12.95 17.63 1.81
C GLU A 13 11.57 17.03 1.55
N VAL A 14 11.39 15.73 1.85
CA VAL A 14 10.12 15.01 1.60
C VAL A 14 9.66 14.28 2.87
N PRO A 15 9.07 14.99 3.85
CA PRO A 15 8.60 14.41 5.11
C PRO A 15 7.26 13.67 4.99
N PHE A 16 6.55 13.86 3.89
CA PHE A 16 5.27 13.22 3.58
C PHE A 16 5.04 13.21 2.07
N VAL A 17 4.07 12.41 1.62
CA VAL A 17 3.64 12.37 0.22
C VAL A 17 2.14 12.63 0.15
N PHE A 18 1.73 13.60 -0.65
CA PHE A 18 0.33 13.84 -0.95
C PHE A 18 -0.10 13.02 -2.17
N VAL A 19 -1.12 12.19 -2.00
CA VAL A 19 -1.73 11.37 -3.04
C VAL A 19 -3.16 11.84 -3.21
N THR A 20 -3.51 12.33 -4.40
CA THR A 20 -4.86 12.83 -4.67
C THR A 20 -5.33 12.38 -6.05
N ASN A 21 -6.61 12.05 -6.14
CA ASN A 21 -7.27 11.82 -7.43
C ASN A 21 -7.31 13.12 -8.25
N SER A 22 -7.30 12.98 -9.57
CA SER A 22 -7.37 14.09 -10.52
C SER A 22 -8.74 14.79 -10.56
N ASP A 23 -9.79 14.15 -10.04
CA ASP A 23 -11.16 14.64 -10.03
C ASP A 23 -11.59 15.23 -8.68
N VAL A 24 -10.61 15.66 -7.90
CA VAL A 24 -10.77 16.36 -6.62
C VAL A 24 -10.53 17.85 -6.81
N LYS A 25 -11.37 18.65 -6.14
CA LYS A 25 -11.16 20.08 -5.94
C LYS A 25 -11.19 20.39 -4.45
N PHE A 26 -10.28 21.23 -4.02
CA PHE A 26 -10.18 21.71 -2.64
C PHE A 26 -10.24 23.23 -2.61
N SER A 27 -10.77 23.79 -1.53
CA SER A 27 -10.68 25.21 -1.29
C SER A 27 -9.23 25.64 -0.99
N PRO A 28 -8.85 26.91 -1.26
CA PRO A 28 -7.46 27.36 -1.11
C PRO A 28 -6.87 27.21 0.29
N ASP A 29 -7.73 27.20 1.31
CA ASP A 29 -7.36 27.06 2.73
C ASP A 29 -7.10 25.62 3.16
N LEU A 30 -7.56 24.60 2.42
CA LEU A 30 -7.41 23.20 2.82
C LEU A 30 -5.95 22.78 2.87
N LEU A 31 -5.20 22.99 1.78
CA LEU A 31 -3.84 22.48 1.66
C LEU A 31 -2.86 23.16 2.63
N PRO A 32 -2.82 24.49 2.80
CA PRO A 32 -1.94 25.13 3.78
C PRO A 32 -2.19 24.67 5.22
N ASN A 33 -3.46 24.53 5.61
CA ASN A 33 -3.81 24.07 6.96
C ASN A 33 -3.45 22.61 7.17
N LEU A 34 -3.70 21.76 6.17
CA LEU A 34 -3.32 20.35 6.20
C LEU A 34 -1.79 20.18 6.30
N LEU A 35 -1.02 20.91 5.48
CA LEU A 35 0.45 20.87 5.52
C LEU A 35 0.99 21.25 6.91
N ARG A 36 0.47 22.32 7.50
CA ARG A 36 0.84 22.73 8.86
C ARG A 36 0.54 21.63 9.88
N ASP A 37 -0.67 21.07 9.85
CA ASP A 37 -1.11 20.03 10.77
C ASP A 37 -0.23 18.76 10.67
N VAL A 38 0.08 18.32 9.44
CA VAL A 38 0.98 17.17 9.24
C VAL A 38 2.37 17.48 9.80
N HIS A 39 2.97 18.62 9.43
CA HIS A 39 4.31 18.99 9.90
C HIS A 39 4.42 19.08 11.42
N GLU A 40 3.44 19.70 12.08
CA GLU A 40 3.44 19.83 13.54
C GLU A 40 3.25 18.47 14.21
N THR A 41 2.30 17.68 13.71
CA THR A 41 1.94 16.39 14.31
C THR A 41 3.03 15.35 14.12
N THR A 42 3.75 15.32 13.00
CA THR A 42 4.74 14.28 12.68
C THR A 42 6.18 14.69 12.98
N ARG A 43 6.43 15.86 13.57
CA ARG A 43 7.80 16.35 13.85
C ARG A 43 8.65 15.34 14.64
N HIS A 44 8.01 14.61 15.55
CA HIS A 44 8.67 13.63 16.42
C HIS A 44 8.97 12.30 15.73
N ASP A 45 8.46 12.07 14.51
CA ASP A 45 8.67 10.82 13.77
C ASP A 45 10.12 10.64 13.33
N ALA A 46 10.89 11.72 13.18
CA ALA A 46 12.29 11.65 12.75
C ALA A 46 13.15 10.80 13.70
N ALA A 47 13.03 11.04 15.01
CA ALA A 47 13.72 10.25 16.03
C ALA A 47 13.32 8.77 15.97
N ARG A 48 12.03 8.51 15.78
CA ARG A 48 11.52 7.13 15.64
C ARG A 48 12.09 6.44 14.41
N MET A 49 12.22 7.16 13.30
CA MET A 49 12.82 6.61 12.07
C MET A 49 14.31 6.31 12.26
N ASP A 50 15.05 7.15 12.99
CA ASP A 50 16.47 6.92 13.31
C ASP A 50 16.68 5.67 14.17
N GLU A 51 15.84 5.48 15.21
CA GLU A 51 15.83 4.27 16.03
C GLU A 51 15.59 3.01 15.18
N LEU A 52 14.59 3.04 14.30
CA LEU A 52 14.24 1.90 13.44
C LEU A 52 15.34 1.61 12.42
N ALA A 53 15.97 2.65 11.87
CA ALA A 53 17.10 2.49 10.96
C ALA A 53 18.29 1.82 11.64
N ALA A 54 18.60 2.22 12.88
CA ALA A 54 19.64 1.59 13.69
C ALA A 54 19.30 0.13 14.04
N GLU A 55 18.04 -0.17 14.38
CA GLU A 55 17.59 -1.55 14.63
C GLU A 55 17.74 -2.42 13.36
N VAL A 56 17.27 -1.93 12.21
CA VAL A 56 17.36 -2.65 10.93
C VAL A 56 18.81 -2.85 10.47
N ALA A 57 19.70 -1.90 10.72
CA ALA A 57 21.12 -2.01 10.34
C ALA A 57 21.86 -3.16 11.06
N ASN A 58 21.35 -3.59 12.21
CA ASN A 58 21.93 -4.68 13.00
C ASN A 58 21.29 -6.04 12.71
N GLU A 59 20.44 -6.16 11.68
CA GLU A 59 19.84 -7.43 11.31
C GLU A 59 20.77 -8.33 10.47
N PRO A 60 20.66 -9.66 10.56
CA PRO A 60 19.65 -10.42 11.32
C PRO A 60 19.83 -10.35 12.84
N SER A 61 18.71 -10.38 13.57
CA SER A 61 18.67 -10.38 15.04
C SER A 61 18.04 -11.68 15.58
N GLU A 62 17.89 -11.80 16.90
CA GLU A 62 17.20 -12.94 17.54
C GLU A 62 15.74 -13.11 17.09
N TYR A 63 15.13 -12.07 16.51
CA TYR A 63 13.78 -12.09 15.96
C TYR A 63 13.73 -12.57 14.50
N SER A 64 14.87 -12.65 13.82
CA SER A 64 14.94 -13.06 12.42
C SER A 64 14.59 -14.55 12.28
N PRO A 65 13.58 -14.92 11.49
CA PRO A 65 13.23 -16.31 11.31
C PRO A 65 14.29 -17.03 10.49
N VAL A 66 14.60 -18.26 10.88
CA VAL A 66 15.31 -19.21 10.00
C VAL A 66 14.34 -19.65 8.91
N LEU A 67 14.30 -18.92 7.78
CA LEU A 67 13.53 -19.30 6.59
C LEU A 67 13.99 -20.66 6.05
N ARG A 68 13.14 -21.32 5.24
CA ARG A 68 13.50 -22.57 4.54
C ARG A 68 14.73 -22.31 3.66
N GLY A 69 15.83 -23.02 3.89
CA GLY A 69 17.06 -22.91 3.09
C GLY A 69 18.19 -22.03 3.68
N GLY A 70 18.10 -21.62 4.94
CA GLY A 70 19.10 -20.77 5.60
C GLY A 70 18.65 -19.31 5.69
N LEU A 71 19.24 -18.58 6.65
CA LEU A 71 18.91 -17.19 7.00
C LEU A 71 18.74 -16.31 5.76
N ARG A 72 17.50 -15.93 5.44
CA ARG A 72 17.22 -14.86 4.49
C ARG A 72 16.33 -13.84 5.18
N VAL A 73 16.91 -12.72 5.60
CA VAL A 73 16.12 -11.55 5.98
C VAL A 73 15.34 -11.12 4.74
N LEU A 74 14.03 -10.87 4.89
CA LEU A 74 13.19 -10.39 3.81
C LEU A 74 13.49 -8.91 3.57
N ARG A 75 14.46 -8.63 2.71
CA ARG A 75 14.82 -7.28 2.27
C ARG A 75 14.80 -7.22 0.75
N SER A 76 13.93 -6.38 0.21
CA SER A 76 13.94 -5.98 -1.19
C SER A 76 15.29 -5.32 -1.48
N ARG A 77 16.03 -5.86 -2.45
CA ARG A 77 17.22 -5.17 -2.98
C ARG A 77 16.74 -4.00 -3.83
N VAL A 78 17.55 -2.95 -3.95
CA VAL A 78 17.24 -1.76 -4.76
C VAL A 78 16.83 -2.14 -6.20
N ASN A 79 17.42 -3.21 -6.75
CA ASN A 79 17.16 -3.69 -8.10
C ASN A 79 16.07 -4.78 -8.20
N ASP A 80 15.47 -5.20 -7.08
CA ASP A 80 14.42 -6.20 -7.08
C ASP A 80 13.05 -5.51 -7.24
N SER A 81 12.58 -5.45 -8.48
CA SER A 81 11.25 -4.92 -8.81
C SER A 81 10.11 -5.91 -8.54
N ARG A 82 10.43 -7.14 -8.14
CA ARG A 82 9.46 -8.21 -7.88
C ARG A 82 9.13 -8.32 -6.40
N LEU A 83 10.11 -8.25 -5.51
CA LEU A 83 9.88 -8.28 -4.07
C LEU A 83 9.79 -6.86 -3.51
N SER A 84 8.67 -6.54 -2.84
CA SER A 84 8.57 -5.32 -2.03
C SER A 84 8.61 -5.68 -0.55
N THR A 85 9.45 -4.98 0.20
CA THR A 85 9.49 -5.00 1.67
C THR A 85 9.72 -3.59 2.19
N SER A 86 9.31 -3.30 3.42
CA SER A 86 9.59 -2.00 4.04
C SER A 86 11.06 -1.81 4.37
N ALA A 87 11.55 -0.60 4.15
CA ALA A 87 12.94 -0.23 4.47
C ALA A 87 13.20 -0.24 5.99
N LEU A 88 12.26 0.29 6.78
CA LEU A 88 12.43 0.57 8.21
C LEU A 88 11.52 -0.28 9.11
N LEU A 89 10.91 -1.35 8.60
CA LEU A 89 10.23 -2.31 9.48
C LEU A 89 11.25 -3.33 10.00
N PRO A 90 11.60 -3.34 11.30
CA PRO A 90 12.53 -4.31 11.85
C PRO A 90 11.89 -5.69 12.01
N ASP A 91 12.71 -6.74 12.02
CA ASP A 91 12.30 -8.13 12.13
C ASP A 91 11.48 -8.40 13.39
N ARG A 92 11.85 -7.75 14.51
CA ARG A 92 11.07 -7.76 15.76
C ARG A 92 9.61 -7.38 15.54
N ILE A 93 9.34 -6.33 14.76
CA ILE A 93 7.97 -5.90 14.46
C ILE A 93 7.38 -6.74 13.33
N ARG A 94 8.14 -7.02 12.26
CA ARG A 94 7.68 -7.78 11.10
C ARG A 94 7.09 -9.15 11.46
N TYR A 95 7.77 -9.85 12.37
CA TYR A 95 7.42 -11.22 12.77
C TYR A 95 6.73 -11.33 14.12
N ALA A 96 6.53 -10.20 14.82
CA ALA A 96 5.74 -10.14 16.04
C ALA A 96 4.30 -10.63 15.84
N SER A 97 3.65 -10.98 16.95
CA SER A 97 2.22 -11.29 16.98
C SER A 97 1.37 -10.08 16.56
N VAL A 98 0.12 -10.32 16.15
CA VAL A 98 -0.83 -9.25 15.81
C VAL A 98 -0.95 -8.22 16.94
N LYS A 99 -1.13 -8.68 18.18
CA LYS A 99 -1.30 -7.84 19.37
C LYS A 99 -0.10 -6.95 19.67
N GLU A 100 1.11 -7.41 19.38
CA GLU A 100 2.34 -6.64 19.57
C GLU A 100 2.50 -5.60 18.45
N ARG A 101 2.23 -5.99 17.20
CA ARG A 101 2.33 -5.07 16.05
C ARG A 101 1.33 -3.93 16.13
N GLU A 102 0.11 -4.18 16.60
CA GLU A 102 -0.90 -3.12 16.80
C GLU A 102 -0.44 -2.01 17.77
N LYS A 103 0.60 -2.24 18.56
CA LYS A 103 1.20 -1.25 19.46
C LYS A 103 2.43 -0.57 18.89
N ALA A 104 3.00 -1.09 17.81
CA ALA A 104 4.30 -0.66 17.29
C ALA A 104 4.32 0.81 16.88
N PHE A 105 3.20 1.29 16.33
CA PHE A 105 3.04 2.67 15.86
C PHE A 105 1.79 3.36 16.42
N SER A 106 1.27 2.91 17.57
CA SER A 106 0.02 3.41 18.15
C SER A 106 0.03 4.88 18.58
N LYS A 107 1.20 5.50 18.65
CA LYS A 107 1.38 6.93 18.96
C LYS A 107 1.64 7.79 17.71
N HIS A 108 1.73 7.18 16.54
CA HIS A 108 2.08 7.84 15.29
C HIS A 108 0.89 7.83 14.33
N TYR A 109 0.73 8.93 13.59
CA TYR A 109 -0.22 8.98 12.49
C TYR A 109 0.41 8.41 11.24
N GLY A 110 -0.31 7.50 10.60
CA GLY A 110 0.15 6.93 9.34
C GLY A 110 -0.27 7.75 8.13
N HIS A 111 -1.45 8.38 8.24
CA HIS A 111 -2.01 9.18 7.17
C HIS A 111 -3.05 10.19 7.65
N PHE A 112 -3.21 11.23 6.83
CA PHE A 112 -4.14 12.34 7.05
C PHE A 112 -5.11 12.41 5.88
N CYS A 113 -6.39 12.27 6.16
CA CYS A 113 -7.48 12.23 5.18
C CYS A 113 -8.03 13.64 4.97
N ALA A 114 -7.91 14.17 3.75
CA ALA A 114 -8.52 15.44 3.38
C ALA A 114 -10.04 15.34 3.19
N TYR A 115 -10.58 14.12 3.10
CA TYR A 115 -12.00 13.85 2.87
C TYR A 115 -12.60 12.96 3.96
N TYR A 116 -13.42 13.54 4.83
CA TYR A 116 -14.05 12.84 5.95
C TYR A 116 -15.30 12.03 5.59
N LYS A 117 -15.91 12.24 4.41
CA LYS A 117 -17.22 11.66 4.02
C LYS A 117 -17.12 10.41 3.14
N GLY A 118 -15.92 9.87 2.89
CA GLY A 118 -15.76 8.69 2.03
C GLY A 118 -14.38 8.04 2.13
N SER A 119 -13.86 7.48 1.02
CA SER A 119 -12.54 6.84 1.03
C SER A 119 -11.46 7.88 1.23
N CYS A 120 -10.78 7.82 2.38
CA CYS A 120 -9.64 8.68 2.73
C CYS A 120 -8.63 8.82 1.58
N PHE A 121 -8.33 7.73 0.88
CA PHE A 121 -7.33 7.68 -0.19
C PHE A 121 -7.74 8.37 -1.50
N THR A 122 -8.95 8.92 -1.56
CA THR A 122 -9.32 9.88 -2.63
C THR A 122 -8.39 11.09 -2.60
N SER A 123 -7.98 11.52 -1.39
CA SER A 123 -7.02 12.60 -1.18
C SER A 123 -6.42 12.47 0.22
N VAL A 124 -5.18 12.01 0.28
CA VAL A 124 -4.50 11.58 1.52
C VAL A 124 -3.06 12.06 1.55
N MET A 125 -2.59 12.51 2.72
CA MET A 125 -1.16 12.65 2.99
C MET A 125 -0.66 11.42 3.75
N LEU A 126 0.32 10.74 3.19
CA LEU A 126 1.03 9.62 3.81
C LEU A 126 2.28 10.14 4.51
N THR A 127 2.49 9.76 5.77
CA THR A 127 3.70 10.15 6.50
C THR A 127 4.90 9.35 6.01
N ARG A 128 6.10 9.94 6.07
CA ARG A 128 7.31 9.22 5.68
C ARG A 128 7.58 7.99 6.57
N LEU A 129 7.24 8.07 7.86
CA LEU A 129 7.31 6.94 8.78
C LEU A 129 6.41 5.79 8.30
N ALA A 130 5.16 6.07 7.93
CA ALA A 130 4.26 5.06 7.35
C ALA A 130 4.83 4.45 6.08
N ILE A 131 5.24 5.25 5.10
CA ILE A 131 5.79 4.73 3.83
C ILE A 131 7.01 3.84 4.09
N SER A 132 7.87 4.23 5.04
CA SER A 132 9.10 3.51 5.34
C SER A 132 8.88 2.20 6.10
N THR A 133 7.76 2.03 6.79
CA THR A 133 7.48 0.87 7.68
C THR A 133 6.34 -0.02 7.18
N VAL A 134 5.35 0.54 6.50
CA VAL A 134 4.26 -0.19 5.82
C VAL A 134 4.69 -0.66 4.43
N GLY A 135 5.57 0.10 3.79
CA GLY A 135 6.12 -0.18 2.46
C GLY A 135 5.31 0.50 1.37
N TYR A 136 5.39 -0.01 0.14
CA TYR A 136 4.66 0.55 -1.00
C TYR A 136 3.24 0.00 -1.12
N PHE A 137 2.40 0.63 -1.93
CA PHE A 137 1.17 0.02 -2.45
C PHE A 137 1.50 -1.28 -3.16
N ASP A 138 0.64 -2.30 -2.99
CA ASP A 138 0.82 -3.60 -3.62
C ASP A 138 0.48 -3.52 -5.11
N GLU A 139 1.50 -3.57 -5.97
CA GLU A 139 1.38 -3.43 -7.42
C GLU A 139 0.61 -4.57 -8.10
N ASN A 140 0.25 -5.63 -7.36
CA ASN A 140 -0.65 -6.67 -7.89
C ASN A 140 -2.11 -6.21 -7.95
N PHE A 141 -2.49 -5.16 -7.22
CA PHE A 141 -3.76 -4.46 -7.44
C PHE A 141 -3.61 -3.58 -8.68
N TYR A 142 -3.99 -4.14 -9.83
CA TYR A 142 -3.77 -3.54 -11.14
C TYR A 142 -5.02 -3.67 -12.01
N PRO A 143 -5.43 -2.62 -12.75
CA PRO A 143 -4.76 -1.33 -12.89
C PRO A 143 -5.14 -0.29 -11.83
N ALA A 144 -6.25 -0.51 -11.11
CA ALA A 144 -6.74 0.39 -10.07
C ALA A 144 -7.71 -0.33 -9.13
N TYR A 145 -7.97 0.29 -7.99
CA TYR A 145 -8.86 -0.14 -6.92
C TYR A 145 -8.33 -1.29 -6.05
N VAL A 146 -8.57 -1.14 -4.73
CA VAL A 146 -8.20 -2.05 -3.63
C VAL A 146 -6.77 -1.85 -3.11
N GLU A 147 -5.89 -1.16 -3.82
CA GLU A 147 -4.57 -0.76 -3.32
C GLU A 147 -4.65 0.13 -2.08
N ASP A 148 -5.62 1.05 -2.06
CA ASP A 148 -5.91 1.95 -0.94
C ASP A 148 -6.36 1.20 0.31
N ILE A 149 -7.30 0.27 0.11
CA ILE A 149 -7.81 -0.64 1.13
C ILE A 149 -6.66 -1.48 1.68
N ASP A 150 -5.86 -2.10 0.81
CA ASP A 150 -4.72 -2.93 1.22
C ASP A 150 -3.74 -2.15 2.08
N TYR A 151 -3.41 -0.92 1.67
CA TYR A 151 -2.49 -0.06 2.41
C TYR A 151 -3.07 0.37 3.76
N SER A 152 -4.34 0.80 3.80
CA SER A 152 -5.06 1.17 5.03
C SER A 152 -5.14 0.00 6.03
N LEU A 153 -5.36 -1.22 5.54
CA LEU A 153 -5.35 -2.42 6.38
C LEU A 153 -3.98 -2.68 6.98
N ARG A 154 -2.91 -2.56 6.20
CA ARG A 154 -1.53 -2.75 6.70
C ARG A 154 -1.15 -1.69 7.73
N LEU A 155 -1.51 -0.43 7.50
CA LEU A 155 -1.35 0.65 8.48
C LEU A 155 -2.00 0.31 9.82
N ARG A 156 -3.27 -0.09 9.78
CA ARG A 156 -4.03 -0.44 11.00
C ARG A 156 -3.43 -1.63 11.73
N LEU A 157 -3.01 -2.67 11.01
CA LEU A 157 -2.39 -3.86 11.60
C LEU A 157 -0.98 -3.60 12.17
N LEU A 158 -0.37 -2.46 11.83
CA LEU A 158 0.85 -1.94 12.45
C LEU A 158 0.55 -0.90 13.57
N GLY A 159 -0.72 -0.61 13.83
CA GLY A 159 -1.14 0.28 14.90
C GLY A 159 -1.16 1.76 14.56
N PHE A 160 -0.90 2.17 13.32
CA PHE A 160 -0.94 3.59 12.96
C PHE A 160 -2.33 4.20 13.17
N GLN A 161 -2.34 5.45 13.62
CA GLN A 161 -3.55 6.26 13.70
C GLN A 161 -3.89 6.88 12.34
N GLU A 162 -5.19 7.05 12.10
CA GLU A 162 -5.73 7.85 11.01
C GLU A 162 -6.17 9.20 11.55
N ARG A 163 -5.84 10.29 10.84
CA ARG A 163 -6.35 11.62 11.14
C ARG A 163 -7.29 12.10 10.04
N ASN A 164 -8.54 12.36 10.37
CA ASN A 164 -9.46 13.02 9.45
C ASN A 164 -9.35 14.53 9.68
N VAL A 165 -8.98 15.27 8.63
CA VAL A 165 -8.90 16.73 8.71
C VAL A 165 -10.17 17.37 8.13
N LEU A 166 -10.60 18.45 8.76
CA LEU A 166 -11.79 19.21 8.39
C LEU A 166 -11.39 20.65 8.11
N TYR A 167 -10.60 20.84 7.05
CA TYR A 167 -10.19 22.16 6.58
C TYR A 167 -10.92 22.49 5.30
N GLY A 168 -11.61 23.63 5.28
CA GLY A 168 -12.25 24.16 4.08
C GLY A 168 -13.30 23.23 3.45
N THR A 169 -13.47 23.39 2.13
CA THR A 169 -14.39 22.59 1.32
C THR A 169 -13.65 21.60 0.46
N PHE A 170 -14.15 20.37 0.43
CA PHE A 170 -13.66 19.30 -0.42
C PHE A 170 -14.77 18.84 -1.37
N TRP A 171 -14.46 18.78 -2.66
CA TRP A 171 -15.37 18.28 -3.69
C TRP A 171 -14.69 17.18 -4.50
N HIS A 172 -15.35 16.03 -4.61
CA HIS A 172 -14.91 14.90 -5.40
C HIS A 172 -15.99 14.51 -6.39
N ARG A 173 -15.70 14.68 -7.68
CA ARG A 173 -16.65 14.42 -8.76
C ARG A 173 -17.05 12.94 -8.87
N SER A 174 -16.31 12.04 -8.22
CA SER A 174 -16.57 10.61 -8.00
C SER A 174 -16.80 9.82 -9.29
N SER A 175 -15.96 8.80 -9.52
CA SER A 175 -16.05 7.93 -10.70
C SER A 175 -15.88 8.67 -12.04
N SER A 176 -15.23 9.83 -12.04
CA SER A 176 -15.05 10.62 -13.27
C SER A 176 -14.28 9.85 -14.32
N ASN A 177 -13.20 9.16 -13.94
CA ASN A 177 -12.41 8.34 -14.86
C ASN A 177 -13.20 7.15 -15.41
N ILE A 178 -14.09 6.56 -14.62
CA ILE A 178 -14.98 5.47 -15.06
C ILE A 178 -15.95 5.99 -16.11
N ARG A 179 -16.66 7.08 -15.81
CA ARG A 179 -17.64 7.69 -16.73
C ARG A 179 -16.97 8.16 -18.02
N PHE A 180 -15.85 8.87 -17.89
CA PHE A 180 -15.06 9.33 -19.03
C PHE A 180 -14.59 8.15 -19.90
N SER A 181 -14.14 7.05 -19.30
CA SER A 181 -13.74 5.86 -20.07
C SER A 181 -14.89 5.18 -20.80
N ASP A 182 -16.13 5.38 -20.36
CA ASP A 182 -17.34 4.82 -21.00
C ASP A 182 -17.86 5.71 -22.14
N GLU A 183 -17.52 7.01 -22.12
CA GLU A 183 -17.94 8.01 -23.12
C GLU A 183 -16.91 8.20 -24.26
N MET A 184 -15.64 7.87 -24.02
CA MET A 184 -14.54 8.16 -24.93
C MET A 184 -14.10 6.92 -25.73
N GLU A 185 -13.82 7.13 -27.01
CA GLU A 185 -13.30 6.11 -27.94
C GLU A 185 -11.78 6.23 -28.16
N LEU A 186 -11.06 6.72 -27.13
CA LEU A 186 -9.60 6.75 -27.12
C LEU A 186 -9.03 5.37 -26.76
N PRO A 187 -7.86 4.97 -27.31
CA PRO A 187 -7.26 3.67 -27.04
C PRO A 187 -7.12 3.34 -25.54
N ASP A 188 -6.70 4.30 -24.73
CA ASP A 188 -6.55 4.11 -23.27
C ASP A 188 -7.90 3.98 -22.54
N ALA A 189 -8.93 4.70 -23.00
CA ALA A 189 -10.28 4.60 -22.45
C ALA A 189 -10.89 3.22 -22.74
N LEU A 190 -10.75 2.74 -23.98
CA LEU A 190 -11.17 1.40 -24.40
C LEU A 190 -10.40 0.31 -23.65
N TRP A 191 -9.08 0.45 -23.55
CA TRP A 191 -8.22 -0.45 -22.79
C TRP A 191 -8.68 -0.53 -21.33
N TYR A 192 -8.89 0.61 -20.67
CA TYR A 192 -9.31 0.66 -19.28
C TYR A 192 -10.70 0.04 -19.09
N ARG A 193 -11.66 0.34 -19.98
CA ARG A 193 -13.01 -0.24 -19.98
C ARG A 193 -12.97 -1.77 -20.01
N ARG A 194 -12.15 -2.34 -20.91
CA ARG A 194 -11.93 -3.79 -21.03
C ARG A 194 -11.28 -4.37 -19.78
N VAL A 195 -10.19 -3.78 -19.30
CA VAL A 195 -9.49 -4.29 -18.12
C VAL A 195 -10.34 -4.19 -16.85
N ARG A 196 -11.12 -3.12 -16.70
CA ARG A 196 -12.06 -2.92 -15.58
C ARG A 196 -13.09 -4.04 -15.53
N SER A 197 -13.61 -4.48 -16.68
CA SER A 197 -14.61 -5.55 -16.73
C SER A 197 -14.08 -6.91 -16.23
N LEU A 198 -12.77 -7.16 -16.34
CA LEU A 198 -12.14 -8.37 -15.78
C LEU A 198 -12.32 -8.50 -14.26
N SER A 199 -12.48 -7.39 -13.54
CA SER A 199 -12.52 -7.38 -12.07
C SER A 199 -11.33 -8.14 -11.43
N ALA A 200 -10.15 -8.08 -12.06
CA ALA A 200 -8.99 -8.92 -11.73
C ALA A 200 -8.52 -8.78 -10.27
N ASN A 201 -8.80 -7.65 -9.62
CA ASN A 201 -8.42 -7.40 -8.23
C ASN A 201 -9.30 -8.14 -7.21
N LYS A 202 -10.54 -8.52 -7.55
CA LYS A 202 -11.42 -9.30 -6.64
C LYS A 202 -10.83 -10.65 -6.25
N PRO A 203 -10.38 -11.53 -7.19
CA PRO A 203 -9.79 -12.80 -6.81
C PRO A 203 -8.45 -12.63 -6.06
N TYR A 204 -7.65 -11.62 -6.41
CA TYR A 204 -6.41 -11.31 -5.69
C TYR A 204 -6.70 -10.89 -4.23
N ALA A 205 -7.63 -9.93 -4.03
CA ALA A 205 -8.08 -9.51 -2.71
C ALA A 205 -8.64 -10.68 -1.89
N LYS A 206 -9.49 -11.51 -2.50
CA LYS A 206 -10.06 -12.70 -1.84
C LYS A 206 -8.97 -13.69 -1.41
N MET A 207 -7.92 -13.85 -2.20
CA MET A 207 -6.80 -14.70 -1.82
C MET A 207 -5.97 -14.08 -0.69
N LYS A 208 -5.55 -12.81 -0.84
CA LYS A 208 -4.69 -12.12 0.12
C LYS A 208 -5.39 -11.90 1.46
N TRP A 209 -6.62 -11.44 1.45
CA TRP A 209 -7.34 -11.00 2.66
C TRP A 209 -8.52 -11.91 3.05
N LYS A 210 -8.72 -13.04 2.38
CA LYS A 210 -9.92 -13.90 2.50
C LYS A 210 -11.24 -13.19 2.21
N ARG A 211 -11.21 -12.01 1.57
CA ARG A 211 -12.40 -11.18 1.34
C ARG A 211 -12.33 -10.46 0.00
N PRO A 212 -13.44 -10.39 -0.76
CA PRO A 212 -13.48 -9.64 -2.01
C PRO A 212 -13.68 -8.13 -1.80
N ARG A 213 -14.10 -7.68 -0.59
CA ARG A 213 -14.37 -6.27 -0.24
C ARG A 213 -13.97 -5.97 1.22
N ALA A 214 -13.61 -4.71 1.48
CA ALA A 214 -13.03 -4.23 2.74
C ALA A 214 -13.99 -4.06 3.94
N CYS A 215 -15.30 -4.07 3.71
CA CYS A 215 -16.23 -3.27 4.51
C CYS A 215 -16.83 -3.92 5.78
N CYS A 216 -16.44 -5.13 6.24
CA CYS A 216 -17.15 -5.76 7.38
C CYS A 216 -16.28 -6.65 8.30
N GLY A 217 -15.77 -6.13 9.43
CA GLY A 217 -15.37 -6.90 10.64
C GLY A 217 -14.14 -7.83 10.56
N GLY A 218 -13.38 -7.92 11.66
CA GLY A 218 -12.32 -8.93 11.90
C GLY A 218 -11.23 -8.97 10.82
N TYR A 219 -10.28 -8.02 10.87
CA TYR A 219 -9.17 -7.96 9.92
C TYR A 219 -8.25 -9.16 10.12
N LYS A 220 -8.06 -9.95 9.06
CA LYS A 220 -7.09 -11.04 9.02
C LYS A 220 -5.77 -10.52 8.46
N GLU A 221 -4.67 -11.11 8.88
CA GLU A 221 -3.36 -10.88 8.25
C GLU A 221 -3.36 -11.32 6.77
N PRO A 222 -2.49 -10.72 5.93
CA PRO A 222 -2.33 -11.15 4.54
C PRO A 222 -1.95 -12.63 4.49
N TYR A 223 -2.62 -13.36 3.61
CA TYR A 223 -2.50 -14.79 3.43
C TYR A 223 -2.68 -15.58 4.74
N ASN A 224 -3.50 -15.08 5.67
CA ASN A 224 -3.68 -15.63 7.04
C ASN A 224 -2.37 -15.68 7.84
N GLY A 225 -1.55 -14.63 7.72
CA GLY A 225 -0.31 -14.50 8.49
C GLY A 225 0.86 -15.29 7.90
N MET A 226 0.67 -15.99 6.77
CA MET A 226 1.74 -16.73 6.10
C MET A 226 2.80 -15.80 5.51
N VAL A 227 2.47 -14.55 5.20
CA VAL A 227 3.39 -13.55 4.65
C VAL A 227 3.39 -12.35 5.60
N PRO A 228 4.53 -11.69 5.87
CA PRO A 228 4.55 -10.48 6.69
C PRO A 228 3.73 -9.33 6.08
N LEU A 229 3.33 -8.38 6.92
CA LEU A 229 2.41 -7.30 6.52
C LEU A 229 2.98 -6.41 5.42
N ASP A 230 4.26 -6.09 5.48
CA ASP A 230 4.94 -5.20 4.54
C ASP A 230 5.38 -5.86 3.24
N VAL A 231 5.10 -7.16 3.09
CA VAL A 231 5.65 -7.98 2.00
C VAL A 231 4.60 -8.28 0.95
N TRP A 232 4.97 -8.05 -0.31
CA TRP A 232 4.27 -8.58 -1.47
C TRP A 232 5.25 -8.91 -2.58
N VAL A 233 4.91 -9.92 -3.38
CA VAL A 233 5.70 -10.35 -4.54
C VAL A 233 4.88 -10.08 -5.80
N LYS A 234 5.45 -9.34 -6.74
CA LYS A 234 4.82 -8.96 -7.99
C LYS A 234 4.67 -10.16 -8.92
N ASP A 235 3.44 -10.44 -9.32
CA ASP A 235 3.13 -11.37 -10.40
C ASP A 235 3.12 -10.60 -11.73
N GLU A 236 4.31 -10.36 -12.27
CA GLU A 236 4.48 -9.64 -13.53
C GLU A 236 3.76 -10.38 -14.67
N ALA A 237 3.78 -11.71 -14.69
CA ALA A 237 3.09 -12.50 -15.71
C ALA A 237 1.57 -12.27 -15.68
N ARG A 238 0.95 -12.18 -14.50
CA ARG A 238 -0.46 -11.81 -14.36
C ARG A 238 -0.73 -10.39 -14.86
N ILE A 239 0.11 -9.43 -14.51
CA ILE A 239 -0.04 -8.03 -14.96
C ILE A 239 0.04 -7.96 -16.49
N GLN A 240 0.99 -8.66 -17.12
CA GLN A 240 1.12 -8.71 -18.58
C GLN A 240 -0.10 -9.36 -19.25
N ARG A 241 -0.67 -10.43 -18.66
CA ARG A 241 -1.94 -11.02 -19.15
C ARG A 241 -3.10 -10.03 -19.10
N ILE A 242 -3.20 -9.23 -18.04
CA ILE A 242 -4.24 -8.20 -17.90
C ILE A 242 -4.05 -7.09 -18.94
N ARG A 243 -2.81 -6.62 -19.14
CA ARG A 243 -2.48 -5.59 -20.15
C ARG A 243 -2.84 -6.03 -21.57
N ALA A 244 -2.40 -7.22 -21.96
CA ALA A 244 -2.64 -7.78 -23.29
C ALA A 244 -4.16 -7.95 -23.59
N TYR A 245 -4.95 -8.34 -22.58
CA TYR A 245 -6.40 -8.41 -22.74
C TYR A 245 -7.04 -7.04 -23.05
N GLY A 246 -6.59 -5.98 -22.38
CA GLY A 246 -7.08 -4.63 -22.67
C GLY A 246 -6.78 -4.18 -24.11
N GLN A 247 -5.65 -4.63 -24.66
CA GLN A 247 -5.18 -4.28 -26.02
C GLN A 247 -5.86 -5.06 -27.15
N ASP A 248 -6.88 -5.89 -26.84
CA ASP A 248 -7.54 -6.79 -27.80
C ASP A 248 -6.67 -7.93 -28.35
N GLU A 249 -5.45 -8.11 -27.85
CA GLU A 249 -4.58 -9.20 -28.33
C GLU A 249 -5.12 -10.58 -27.94
N LYS A 250 -6.16 -10.64 -27.08
CA LYS A 250 -6.77 -11.87 -26.59
C LYS A 250 -8.29 -11.80 -26.61
N HIS A 251 -8.91 -12.59 -27.48
CA HIS A 251 -10.37 -12.75 -27.54
C HIS A 251 -10.95 -13.65 -26.42
N TRP A 252 -10.11 -14.23 -25.56
CA TRP A 252 -10.53 -15.08 -24.43
C TRP A 252 -10.20 -14.44 -23.08
N PHE A 253 -11.05 -14.72 -22.09
CA PHE A 253 -10.93 -14.21 -20.73
C PHE A 253 -9.65 -14.76 -20.06
N PRO A 254 -8.64 -13.92 -19.73
CA PRO A 254 -7.37 -14.40 -19.25
C PRO A 254 -7.49 -15.00 -17.85
N ASN A 255 -6.60 -15.93 -17.51
CA ASN A 255 -6.41 -16.32 -16.11
C ASN A 255 -5.84 -15.13 -15.31
N VAL A 256 -6.71 -14.48 -14.55
CA VAL A 256 -6.40 -13.36 -13.63
C VAL A 256 -6.04 -13.83 -12.22
N GLY A 257 -5.91 -15.14 -12.00
CA GLY A 257 -5.40 -15.71 -10.76
C GLY A 257 -3.94 -15.32 -10.53
N TYR A 258 -3.61 -15.09 -9.27
CA TYR A 258 -2.24 -14.84 -8.82
C TYR A 258 -1.50 -16.16 -8.60
N ASP A 259 -0.27 -16.23 -9.08
CA ASP A 259 0.60 -17.38 -8.86
C ASP A 259 1.12 -17.43 -7.42
N ARG A 260 0.53 -18.32 -6.62
CA ARG A 260 0.90 -18.52 -5.22
C ARG A 260 2.29 -19.13 -5.04
N SER A 261 2.86 -19.75 -6.07
CA SER A 261 4.22 -20.30 -5.98
C SER A 261 5.25 -19.20 -5.72
N LEU A 262 4.97 -17.97 -6.17
CA LEU A 262 5.78 -16.77 -5.92
C LEU A 262 5.91 -16.41 -4.44
N LEU A 263 5.00 -16.88 -3.58
CA LEU A 263 5.06 -16.62 -2.14
C LEU A 263 5.97 -17.58 -1.40
N GLN A 264 6.29 -18.76 -1.97
CA GLN A 264 7.08 -19.80 -1.29
C GLN A 264 8.38 -19.27 -0.67
N PRO A 265 9.16 -18.38 -1.32
CA PRO A 265 10.39 -17.84 -0.73
C PRO A 265 10.19 -16.90 0.45
N VAL A 266 8.99 -16.31 0.59
CA VAL A 266 8.69 -15.26 1.59
C VAL A 266 7.70 -15.72 2.67
N MET A 267 7.27 -16.98 2.61
CA MET A 267 6.37 -17.55 3.59
C MET A 267 7.06 -17.76 4.93
N LYS A 268 6.40 -17.36 6.02
CA LYS A 268 6.76 -17.73 7.38
C LYS A 268 6.66 -19.26 7.49
N LYS A 269 7.58 -19.91 8.23
CA LYS A 269 7.42 -21.32 8.61
C LYS A 269 6.06 -21.48 9.32
N ARG A 270 5.28 -22.47 8.92
CA ARG A 270 4.14 -22.90 9.73
C ARG A 270 4.71 -23.35 11.08
N LYS A 271 4.31 -22.68 12.16
CA LYS A 271 4.48 -23.20 13.51
C LYS A 271 3.65 -24.47 13.66
#